data_AF-A0A2N2Q015-F1
#
_entry.id   AF-A0A2N2Q015-F1
#
_cell.length_a   1.000
_cell.length_b   1.000
_cell.length_c   1.000
_cell.angle_alpha   90.00
_cell.angle_beta   90.00
_cell.angle_gamma   90.00
#
_symmetry.space_group_name_H-M   'P 1'
#
loop_
_entity.id
_entity.type
_entity.pdbx_description
1 polymer ?
#
loop_
_entity_poly.entity_id
_entity_poly.type
_entity_poly.pdbx_seq_one_letter_code
_entity_poly.pdbx_strand_id
1 'polypeptide(L)'
;MAHQLLEAASRAARSSLLVVGETYEGQGKLESAGNSYLKIISQYPDSEEAQKAVEKILGVAEALRTAGHLNRAVSLCDRLEEAAQPA
;
A
#
# COMPACT_ATOMS: atom_id res chain seq x y z
N MET A 1 13.04 26.60 -4.79
CA MET A 1 11.98 26.58 -3.75
C MET A 1 10.78 25.71 -4.15
N ALA A 2 10.20 25.84 -5.35
CA ALA A 2 9.06 25.04 -5.80
C ALA A 2 9.29 23.50 -5.75
N HIS A 3 10.47 23.03 -6.16
CA HIS A 3 10.81 21.59 -6.13
C HIS A 3 10.82 21.01 -4.71
N GLN A 4 11.32 21.76 -3.72
CA GLN A 4 11.34 21.32 -2.31
C GLN A 4 9.95 21.26 -1.69
N LEU A 5 9.02 22.14 -2.11
CA LEU A 5 7.64 22.12 -1.65
C LEU A 5 6.87 20.93 -2.22
N LEU A 6 7.10 20.60 -3.50
CA LEU A 6 6.51 19.42 -4.12
C LEU A 6 7.00 18.14 -3.44
N GLU A 7 8.31 18.02 -3.18
CA GLU A 7 8.88 16.88 -2.47
C GLU A 7 8.35 16.73 -1.03
N ALA A 8 8.23 17.84 -0.31
CA ALA A 8 7.65 17.84 1.03
C ALA A 8 6.17 17.42 1.03
N ALA A 9 5.39 17.89 0.06
CA ALA A 9 3.98 17.51 -0.10
C ALA A 9 3.86 16.02 -0.47
N SER A 10 4.67 15.53 -1.41
CA SER A 10 4.72 14.11 -1.78
C SER A 10 5.13 13.22 -0.61
N ARG A 11 6.04 13.69 0.26
CA ARG A 11 6.43 12.97 1.50
C ARG A 11 5.28 12.90 2.50
N ALA A 12 4.60 14.00 2.75
CA ALA A 12 3.45 14.02 3.63
C ALA A 12 2.33 13.10 3.11
N ALA A 13 2.08 13.11 1.79
CA ALA A 13 1.06 12.30 1.16
C ALA A 13 1.32 10.79 1.34
N ARG A 14 2.51 10.30 1.00
CA ARG A 14 2.85 8.86 1.15
C ARG A 14 2.90 8.41 2.61
N SER A 15 3.42 9.24 3.52
CA SER A 15 3.39 8.96 4.96
C SER A 15 1.96 8.87 5.49
N SER A 16 1.07 9.77 5.07
CA SER A 16 -0.34 9.74 5.45
C SER A 16 -1.04 8.48 4.92
N LEU A 17 -0.82 8.12 3.65
CA LEU A 17 -1.39 6.90 3.05
C LEU A 17 -0.95 5.65 3.82
N LEU A 18 0.30 5.60 4.29
CA LEU A 18 0.83 4.49 5.06
C LEU A 18 0.10 4.36 6.40
N VAL A 19 -0.05 5.46 7.14
CA VAL A 19 -0.78 5.48 8.42
C VAL A 19 -2.25 5.11 8.24
N VAL A 20 -2.89 5.56 7.16
CA VAL A 20 -4.28 5.19 6.83
C VAL A 20 -4.38 3.68 6.60
N GLY A 21 -3.43 3.09 5.86
CA GLY A 21 -3.35 1.65 5.66
C GLY A 21 -3.20 0.89 6.97
N GLU A 22 -2.26 1.29 7.83
CA GLU A 22 -2.02 0.67 9.14
C GLU A 22 -3.25 0.78 10.05
N THR A 23 -3.97 1.90 9.98
CA THR A 23 -5.21 2.12 10.72
C THR A 23 -6.32 1.18 10.26
N TYR A 24 -6.49 1.00 8.95
CA TYR A 24 -7.47 0.04 8.42
C TYR A 24 -7.10 -1.40 8.76
N GLU A 25 -5.81 -1.75 8.72
CA GLU A 25 -5.29 -3.05 9.11
C GLU A 25 -5.63 -3.35 10.58
N GLY A 26 -5.34 -2.41 11.49
CA GLY A 26 -5.70 -2.55 12.91
C GLY A 26 -7.20 -2.66 13.19
N GLN A 27 -8.05 -2.20 12.27
CA GLN A 27 -9.51 -2.36 12.32
C GLN A 27 -10.01 -3.66 11.67
N GLY A 28 -9.11 -4.50 11.15
CA GLY A 28 -9.47 -5.70 10.38
C GLY A 28 -10.04 -5.41 8.98
N LYS A 29 -9.98 -4.16 8.52
CA LYS A 29 -10.46 -3.74 7.19
C LYS A 29 -9.37 -3.97 6.14
N LEU A 30 -9.04 -5.24 5.95
CA LEU A 30 -7.89 -5.70 5.16
C LEU A 30 -7.89 -5.19 3.71
N GLU A 31 -9.04 -5.14 3.03
CA GLU A 31 -9.12 -4.57 1.68
C GLU A 31 -8.82 -3.06 1.64
N SER A 32 -9.36 -2.30 2.58
CA SER A 32 -9.10 -0.86 2.66
C SER A 32 -7.63 -0.57 2.99
N ALA A 33 -7.01 -1.42 3.82
CA ALA A 33 -5.58 -1.36 4.10
C ALA A 33 -4.77 -1.59 2.82
N GLY A 34 -5.02 -2.70 2.12
CA GLY A 34 -4.37 -3.03 0.84
C GLY A 34 -4.51 -1.92 -0.21
N ASN A 35 -5.70 -1.33 -0.34
CA ASN A 35 -5.94 -0.21 -1.27
C ASN A 35 -5.11 1.04 -0.95
N SER A 36 -4.86 1.32 0.33
CA SER A 36 -4.07 2.47 0.76
C SER A 36 -2.59 2.26 0.45
N TYR A 37 -2.09 1.05 0.69
CA TYR A 37 -0.73 0.65 0.36
C TYR A 37 -0.47 0.62 -1.16
N LEU A 38 -1.40 0.08 -1.95
CA LEU A 38 -1.28 0.05 -3.42
C LEU A 38 -1.18 1.45 -4.03
N LYS A 39 -1.86 2.45 -3.45
CA LYS A 39 -1.71 3.86 -3.89
C LYS A 39 -0.30 4.38 -3.69
N ILE A 40 0.38 3.97 -2.62
CA ILE A 40 1.76 4.39 -2.36
C ILE A 40 2.68 3.86 -3.46
N ILE A 41 2.54 2.57 -3.78
CA ILE A 41 3.36 1.90 -4.79
C ILE A 41 3.12 2.51 -6.17
N SER A 42 1.86 2.70 -6.54
CA SER A 42 1.50 3.26 -7.85
C SER A 42 1.91 4.74 -8.03
N GLN A 43 1.85 5.55 -6.97
CA GLN A 43 2.12 7.00 -7.08
C GLN A 43 3.55 7.39 -6.68
N TYR A 44 4.21 6.57 -5.86
CA TYR A 44 5.53 6.86 -5.29
C TYR A 44 6.43 5.61 -5.31
N PRO A 45 6.62 4.95 -6.46
CA PRO A 45 7.26 3.63 -6.55
C PRO A 45 8.70 3.61 -6.00
N ASP A 46 9.44 4.72 -6.09
CA ASP A 46 10.84 4.81 -5.64
C ASP A 46 11.00 5.24 -4.17
N SER A 47 9.91 5.30 -3.41
CA SER A 47 9.94 5.74 -2.00
C SER A 47 10.17 4.60 -1.01
N GLU A 48 10.80 4.89 0.12
CA GLU A 48 10.89 3.94 1.24
C GLU A 48 9.51 3.47 1.69
N GLU A 49 8.51 4.36 1.64
CA GLU A 49 7.12 4.02 1.94
C GLU A 49 6.52 3.02 0.95
N ALA A 50 6.92 3.02 -0.31
CA ALA A 50 6.50 2.00 -1.27
C ALA A 50 7.08 0.63 -0.92
N GLN A 51 8.36 0.56 -0.53
CA GLN A 51 8.96 -0.70 -0.06
C GLN A 51 8.23 -1.23 1.19
N LYS A 52 7.94 -0.36 2.16
CA LYS A 52 7.16 -0.75 3.35
C LYS A 52 5.72 -1.13 2.99
N ALA A 53 5.10 -0.48 2.00
CA ALA A 53 3.77 -0.81 1.53
C ALA A 53 3.70 -2.21 0.91
N VAL A 54 4.73 -2.65 0.18
CA VAL A 54 4.84 -4.02 -0.35
C VAL A 54 4.81 -5.03 0.80
N GLU A 55 5.66 -4.85 1.81
CA GLU A 55 5.71 -5.73 2.99
C GLU A 55 4.36 -5.82 3.70
N LYS A 56 3.70 -4.68 3.87
CA LYS A 56 2.36 -4.59 4.46
C LYS A 56 1.31 -5.33 3.64
N ILE A 57 1.33 -5.21 2.31
CA ILE A 57 0.40 -5.93 1.43
C ILE A 57 0.58 -7.44 1.57
N LEU A 58 1.82 -7.93 1.64
CA LEU A 58 2.07 -9.36 1.84
C LEU A 58 1.52 -9.86 3.19
N GLY A 59 1.67 -9.07 4.26
CA GLY A 59 1.05 -9.36 5.55
C GLY A 59 -0.49 -9.39 5.49
N VAL A 60 -1.10 -8.45 4.77
CA VAL A 60 -2.56 -8.41 4.56
C VAL A 60 -3.03 -9.61 3.73
N ALA A 61 -2.30 -9.98 2.67
CA ALA A 61 -2.62 -11.14 1.84
C ALA A 61 -2.55 -12.44 2.66
N GLU A 62 -1.54 -12.57 3.52
CA GLU A 62 -1.41 -13.70 4.45
C GLU A 62 -2.56 -13.74 5.47
N ALA A 63 -2.96 -12.59 6.02
CA ALA A 63 -4.11 -12.50 6.90
C ALA A 63 -5.42 -12.91 6.20
N LEU A 64 -5.62 -12.49 4.94
CA LEU A 64 -6.76 -12.92 4.13
C LEU A 64 -6.72 -14.42 3.85
N ARG A 65 -5.54 -14.97 3.54
CA ARG A 65 -5.33 -16.40 3.26
C ARG A 65 -5.67 -17.26 4.49
N THR A 66 -5.16 -16.90 5.66
CA THR A 66 -5.41 -17.61 6.92
C THR A 66 -6.86 -17.52 7.37
N ALA A 67 -7.55 -16.42 7.05
CA ALA A 67 -9.00 -16.26 7.25
C ALA A 67 -9.86 -17.01 6.21
N GLY A 68 -9.26 -17.74 5.27
CA GLY A 68 -9.96 -18.48 4.21
C GLY A 68 -10.46 -17.61 3.05
N HIS A 69 -10.12 -16.33 3.02
CA HIS A 69 -10.48 -15.40 1.95
C HIS A 69 -9.51 -15.48 0.76
N LEU A 70 -9.29 -16.69 0.23
CA LEU A 70 -8.27 -16.98 -0.79
C LEU A 70 -8.41 -16.10 -2.04
N ASN A 71 -9.63 -15.90 -2.56
CA ASN A 71 -9.85 -15.06 -3.74
C ASN A 71 -9.41 -13.61 -3.52
N ARG A 72 -9.62 -13.07 -2.30
CA ARG A 72 -9.22 -11.70 -1.96
C ARG A 72 -7.70 -11.60 -1.79
N ALA A 73 -7.07 -12.63 -1.22
CA ALA A 73 -5.62 -12.70 -1.10
C ALA A 73 -4.95 -12.71 -2.49
N VAL A 74 -5.41 -13.58 -3.40
CA VAL A 74 -4.90 -13.65 -4.78
C VAL A 74 -5.10 -12.33 -5.50
N SER A 75 -6.33 -11.78 -5.49
CA SER A 75 -6.62 -10.50 -6.14
C SER A 75 -5.75 -9.36 -5.61
N LEU A 76 -5.40 -9.36 -4.32
CA LEU A 76 -4.53 -8.34 -3.75
C LEU A 76 -3.07 -8.49 -4.25
N CYS A 77 -2.57 -9.72 -4.41
CA CYS A 77 -1.25 -9.98 -4.99
C CYS A 77 -1.20 -9.59 -6.47
N ASP A 78 -2.22 -9.93 -7.26
CA ASP A 78 -2.29 -9.55 -8.67
C ASP A 78 -2.20 -8.02 -8.83
N ARG A 79 -2.95 -7.29 -8.00
CA ARG A 79 -2.95 -5.82 -7.99
C ARG A 79 -1.64 -5.22 -7.51
N LEU A 80 -0.90 -5.93 -6.64
CA LEU A 80 0.43 -5.53 -6.21
C LEU A 80 1.41 -5.62 -7.38
N GLU A 81 1.36 -6.70 -8.15
CA GLU A 81 2.18 -6.87 -9.34
C GLU A 81 1.87 -5.79 -10.38
N GLU A 82 0.59 -5.51 -10.64
CA GLU A 82 0.16 -4.42 -11.52
C GLU A 82 0.67 -3.05 -11.04
N ALA A 83 0.57 -2.75 -9.75
CA ALA A 83 1.00 -1.46 -9.20
C ALA A 83 2.53 -1.27 -9.23
N ALA A 84 3.30 -2.35 -9.21
CA ALA A 84 4.76 -2.34 -9.25
C ALA A 84 5.34 -2.27 -10.67
N GLN A 85 4.51 -2.40 -11.71
CA GLN A 85 4.96 -2.26 -13.09
C GLN A 85 5.29 -0.78 -13.39
N PRO A 86 6.42 -0.50 -14.06
CA PRO A 86 6.71 0.85 -14.54
C PRO A 86 5.68 1.27 -15.60
N ALA A 87 5.21 2.52 -15.50
CA ALA A 87 4.27 3.13 -16.45
C ALA A 87 4.88 3.38 -17.83
#